data_AF-A0ABD0NRM1-F1
#
_entry.id   AF-A0ABD0NRM1-F1
#
_cell.length_a   1.000
_cell.length_b   1.000
_cell.length_c   1.000
_cell.angle_alpha   90.00
_cell.angle_beta   90.00
_cell.angle_gamma   90.00
#
_symmetry.space_group_name_H-M   'P 1'
#
loop_
_entity.id
_entity.type
_entity.pdbx_description
1 polymer ?
#
loop_
_entity_poly.entity_id
_entity_poly.type
_entity_poly.pdbx_seq_one_letter_code
_entity_poly.pdbx_strand_id
1 'polypeptide(L)' 'MEGSIVRLPEVIALKKKYKAYLYLDEAHSIGALGPRGRGVVDYFGLDPSDVDIMMGTFTKSFGAAGGYIGGKK' A
#
# COMPACT_ATOMS: atom_id res chain seq x y z
N MET A 1 -7.89 13.16 2.34
CA MET A 1 -9.11 13.97 2.49
C MET A 1 -10.01 13.85 1.27
N GLU A 2 -9.46 13.59 0.09
CA GLU A 2 -10.17 13.54 -1.18
C GLU A 2 -10.56 12.10 -1.61
N GLY A 3 -10.05 11.08 -0.92
CA GLY A 3 -10.30 9.66 -1.27
C GLY A 3 -9.70 9.25 -2.62
N SER A 4 -8.74 10.04 -3.14
CA SER A 4 -8.09 9.74 -4.42
C SER A 4 -7.20 8.50 -4.31
N ILE A 5 -7.21 7.69 -5.37
CA ILE A 5 -6.32 6.53 -5.49
C ILE A 5 -5.04 6.98 -6.18
N VAL A 6 -3.91 6.69 -5.57
CA VAL A 6 -2.59 6.98 -6.15
C VAL A 6 -2.39 6.18 -7.44
N ARG A 7 -1.72 6.78 -8.42
CA ARG A 7 -1.24 6.13 -9.65
C ARG A 7 -0.03 5.23 -9.35
N LEU A 8 -0.29 4.14 -8.60
CA LEU A 8 0.74 3.27 -8.06
C LEU A 8 1.63 2.61 -9.13
N PRO A 9 1.10 2.12 -10.28
CA PRO A 9 1.95 1.57 -11.33
C PRO A 9 3.02 2.56 -11.82
N GLU A 10 2.66 3.83 -11.97
CA GLU A 10 3.56 4.90 -12.42
C GLU A 10 4.59 5.26 -11.34
N VAL A 11 4.19 5.28 -10.07
CA VAL A 11 5.11 5.47 -8.94
C VAL A 11 6.15 4.35 -8.88
N ILE A 12 5.74 3.10 -9.08
CA ILE A 12 6.65 1.94 -9.15
C ILE A 12 7.60 2.06 -10.35
N ALA A 13 7.11 2.53 -11.51
CA ALA A 13 7.97 2.77 -12.67
C ALA A 13 9.05 3.83 -12.36
N LEU A 14 8.69 4.91 -11.66
CA LEU A 14 9.64 5.93 -11.21
C LEU A 14 10.64 5.35 -10.19
N LYS A 15 10.16 4.59 -9.19
CA LYS A 15 11.01 3.87 -8.23
C LYS A 15 12.09 3.07 -8.95
N LYS A 16 11.71 2.23 -9.92
CA LYS A 16 12.62 1.40 -10.72
C LYS A 16 13.62 2.24 -11.52
N LYS A 17 13.16 3.33 -12.16
CA LYS A 17 14.00 4.24 -12.95
C LYS A 17 15.07 4.94 -12.10
N TYR A 18 14.67 5.46 -10.95
CA TYR A 18 15.53 6.30 -10.10
C TYR A 18 16.21 5.53 -8.98
N LYS A 19 15.99 4.21 -8.88
CA LYS A 19 16.54 3.34 -7.83
C LYS A 19 16.22 3.86 -6.43
N ALA A 20 15.00 4.35 -6.25
CA ALA A 20 14.50 4.86 -4.97
C ALA A 20 13.86 3.75 -4.15
N TYR A 21 13.75 3.98 -2.84
CA TYR A 21 12.86 3.20 -1.99
C TYR A 21 11.43 3.73 -2.07
N LEU A 22 10.46 2.82 -2.01
CA LEU A 22 9.02 3.09 -1.99
C LEU A 22 8.44 2.60 -0.66
N TYR A 23 8.04 3.56 0.17
CA TYR A 23 7.23 3.35 1.37
C TYR A 23 5.77 3.66 1.02
N LEU A 24 4.87 2.71 1.25
CA LEU A 24 3.44 2.85 0.96
C LEU A 24 2.62 2.73 2.25
N ASP A 25 1.88 3.79 2.57
CA ASP A 25 0.88 3.79 3.64
C ASP A 25 -0.46 3.31 3.08
N GLU A 26 -0.93 2.16 3.56
CA GLU A 26 -2.19 1.53 3.18
C GLU A 26 -3.29 1.75 4.23
N ALA A 27 -3.13 2.68 5.20
CA ALA A 27 -4.07 2.86 6.30
C ALA A 27 -5.53 3.03 5.86
N HIS A 28 -5.78 3.75 4.75
CA HIS A 28 -7.13 4.03 4.24
C HIS A 28 -7.61 3.04 3.17
N SER A 29 -6.77 2.08 2.77
CA SER A 29 -7.03 1.18 1.64
C SER A 29 -7.00 -0.28 2.05
N ILE A 30 -6.20 -0.67 3.04
CA ILE A 30 -6.21 -2.01 3.61
C ILE A 30 -7.60 -2.34 4.18
N GLY A 31 -8.12 -3.51 3.84
CA GLY A 31 -9.49 -3.94 4.17
C GLY A 31 -10.59 -3.29 3.33
N ALA A 32 -10.29 -2.25 2.54
CA ALA A 32 -11.28 -1.49 1.76
C ALA A 32 -11.14 -1.66 0.24
N LEU A 33 -9.91 -1.85 -0.25
CA LEU A 33 -9.60 -1.91 -1.68
C LEU A 33 -9.00 -3.25 -2.11
N GLY A 34 -9.27 -3.59 -3.37
CA GLY A 34 -8.84 -4.82 -4.02
C GLY A 34 -9.77 -6.02 -3.76
N PRO A 35 -9.76 -7.03 -4.64
CA PRO A 35 -10.66 -8.19 -4.54
C PRO A 35 -10.45 -9.02 -3.25
N ARG A 36 -9.30 -8.87 -2.59
CA ARG A 36 -8.95 -9.57 -1.34
C ARG A 36 -8.82 -8.61 -0.15
N GLY A 37 -9.19 -7.34 -0.32
CA GLY A 37 -9.07 -6.32 0.72
C GLY A 37 -7.62 -6.03 1.12
N ARG A 38 -6.65 -6.25 0.22
CA ARG A 38 -5.21 -6.10 0.54
C ARG A 38 -4.65 -4.70 0.23
N GLY A 39 -5.51 -3.75 -0.12
CA GLY A 39 -5.10 -2.36 -0.34
C GLY A 39 -4.90 -2.01 -1.81
N VAL A 40 -4.22 -0.90 -2.08
CA VAL A 40 -4.03 -0.34 -3.42
C VAL A 40 -3.19 -1.26 -4.30
N VAL A 41 -2.21 -1.98 -3.72
CA VAL A 41 -1.45 -3.00 -4.45
C VAL A 41 -2.38 -4.07 -5.06
N ASP A 42 -3.34 -4.56 -4.27
CA ASP A 42 -4.32 -5.57 -4.70
C ASP A 42 -5.36 -5.01 -5.66
N TYR A 43 -5.76 -3.75 -5.46
CA TYR A 43 -6.64 -3.02 -6.38
C TYR A 43 -6.09 -2.96 -7.80
N PHE A 44 -4.78 -2.72 -7.96
CA PHE A 44 -4.13 -2.72 -9.28
C PHE A 44 -3.61 -4.10 -9.74
N GLY A 45 -3.77 -5.16 -8.93
CA GLY A 45 -3.25 -6.48 -9.25
C GLY A 45 -1.73 -6.55 -9.34
N LEU A 46 -1.03 -5.71 -8.57
CA LEU A 46 0.44 -5.60 -8.60
C LEU A 46 1.10 -6.60 -7.66
N ASP A 47 2.39 -6.86 -7.91
CA ASP A 47 3.22 -7.66 -6.99
C ASP A 47 3.58 -6.80 -5.76
N PRO A 48 3.23 -7.22 -4.52
CA PRO A 48 3.61 -6.51 -3.31
C PRO A 48 5.12 -6.30 -3.16
N SER A 49 5.96 -7.14 -3.79
CA SER A 49 7.41 -6.99 -3.74
C SER A 49 7.96 -5.80 -4.54
N ASP A 50 7.12 -5.11 -5.33
CA ASP A 50 7.47 -3.82 -5.95
C ASP A 50 7.42 -2.65 -4.94
N VAL A 51 6.88 -2.87 -3.74
CA VAL A 51 6.88 -1.92 -2.62
C VAL A 51 7.85 -2.40 -1.55
N ASP A 52 8.77 -1.53 -1.09
CA ASP A 52 9.83 -1.95 -0.16
C ASP A 52 9.31 -2.05 1.27
N ILE A 53 8.49 -1.09 1.67
CA ILE A 53 7.86 -1.04 2.99
C ILE A 53 6.39 -0.70 2.81
N MET A 54 5.52 -1.54 3.35
CA MET A 54 4.09 -1.28 3.47
C MET A 54 3.74 -1.03 4.92
N MET A 55 2.91 -0.03 5.16
CA MET A 55 2.39 0.33 6.47
C MET A 55 0.88 0.21 6.49
N GLY A 56 0.31 -0.17 7.62
CA GLY A 56 -1.12 -0.04 7.85
C GLY A 56 -1.45 0.21 9.31
N THR A 57 -2.74 0.50 9.56
CA THR A 57 -3.26 0.73 10.91
C THR A 57 -4.43 -0.20 11.21
N PHE A 58 -4.52 -0.62 12.47
CA PHE A 58 -5.66 -1.37 12.97
C PHE A 58 -6.86 -0.48 13.34
N THR A 59 -6.68 0.84 13.38
CA THR A 59 -7.68 1.81 13.86
C THR A 59 -8.78 2.19 12.87
N LYS A 60 -8.74 1.63 11.65
CA LYS A 60 -9.69 1.93 10.57
C LYS A 60 -10.50 0.70 10.20
N SER A 61 -10.27 0.11 9.02
CA SER A 61 -11.01 -1.04 8.51
C SER A 61 -11.03 -2.23 9.47
N PHE A 62 -10.03 -2.35 10.34
CA PHE A 62 -9.91 -3.45 11.31
C PHE A 62 -10.59 -3.18 12.66
N GLY A 63 -11.08 -1.98 12.94
CA GLY A 63 -11.85 -1.67 14.15
C GLY A 63 -11.13 -1.91 15.49
N ALA A 64 -9.79 -1.90 15.51
CA ALA A 64 -8.96 -2.21 16.66
C ALA A 64 -7.94 -1.08 16.95
N ALA A 65 -6.86 -1.36 17.68
CA ALA A 65 -5.83 -0.39 18.02
C ALA A 65 -4.44 -0.85 17.59
N GLY A 66 -3.60 0.11 17.16
CA GLY A 66 -2.21 -0.12 16.76
C GLY A 66 -1.95 0.06 15.26
N GLY A 67 -0.74 -0.30 14.85
CA GLY A 67 -0.28 -0.24 13.48
C GLY A 67 0.86 -1.20 13.22
N TYR A 68 1.19 -1.40 11.96
CA TYR A 68 2.21 -2.34 11.53
C TYR A 68 3.00 -1.78 10.35
N ILE A 69 4.23 -2.27 10.20
CA ILE A 69 5.00 -2.15 8.97
C ILE A 69 5.46 -3.55 8.54
N GLY A 70 5.55 -3.77 7.24
CA GLY A 70 6.04 -5.01 6.66
C GLY A 70 6.89 -4.71 5.42
N GLY A 71 7.93 -5.50 5.21
CA GLY A 71 8.83 -5.39 4.07
C GLY A 71 9.62 -6.69 3.91
N LYS A 72 10.35 -6.83 2.79
CA LYS A 72 11.29 -7.96 2.65
C LYS A 72 12.44 -7.81 3.66
N LYS A 73 12.91 -8.96 4.16
CA LYS A 73 14.12 -9.06 5.00
C LYS A 73 15.38 -8.84 4.16
#